data_AF-A0A7S3XHD9-F1
#
_entry.id   AF-A0A7S3XHD9-F1
#
_cell.length_a   1.000
_cell.length_b   1.000
_cell.length_c   1.000
_cell.angle_alpha   90.00
_cell.angle_beta   90.00
_cell.angle_gamma   90.00
#
_symmetry.space_group_name_H-M   'P 1'
#
loop_
_entity.id
_entity.type
_entity.pdbx_description
1 polymer ?
#
loop_
_entity_poly.entity_id
_entity_poly.type
_entity_poly.pdbx_seq_one_letter_code
_entity_poly.pdbx_strand_id
1 'polypeptide(L)'
;PSIQSLKLDARKAGAHGLLSALAGLQSGSVPNLRVLRVNCAAEKDHFVDNLVDFCCNVLKPDVLESLHISGIRSFDTLCAILGAHSASLRTVRADYFVAGHEARFEEGALPLMPRLTSLALDVADVTEISSALALRVLSAIEEPEKVQRLYLPHVEISGDSNHVSQVVQVLNRFTGLKQLVLRFAFMPVSIKELVRMREVDLRHLPAVCISDHFIVAMERWAPWWPAISEVWEKEDSITGLSVFQEQIDFEVLDGT
;
A
#
# COMPACT_ATOMS: atom_id res chain seq x y z
N PRO A 1 -26.28 -20.91 -3.26
CA PRO A 1 -24.80 -20.71 -3.19
C PRO A 1 -24.48 -19.23 -2.94
N SER A 2 -23.92 -18.88 -1.78
CA SER A 2 -23.42 -17.52 -1.52
C SER A 2 -21.99 -17.40 -2.05
N ILE A 3 -21.76 -16.46 -2.98
CA ILE A 3 -20.42 -16.17 -3.49
C ILE A 3 -19.66 -15.45 -2.37
N GLN A 4 -18.61 -16.09 -1.84
CA GLN A 4 -17.74 -15.50 -0.81
C GLN A 4 -16.46 -14.90 -1.37
N SER A 5 -16.03 -15.37 -2.53
CA SER A 5 -14.86 -14.88 -3.24
C SER A 5 -15.12 -14.79 -4.74
N LEU A 6 -14.63 -13.72 -5.36
CA LEU A 6 -14.76 -13.47 -6.78
C LEU A 6 -13.41 -13.01 -7.36
N LYS A 7 -13.05 -13.58 -8.51
CA LYS A 7 -11.90 -13.14 -9.30
C LYS A 7 -12.37 -12.74 -10.70
N LEU A 8 -12.06 -11.51 -11.09
CA LEU A 8 -12.36 -10.95 -12.41
C LEU A 8 -11.07 -10.57 -13.14
N ASP A 9 -11.04 -10.78 -14.44
CA ASP A 9 -9.88 -10.49 -15.28
C ASP A 9 -10.36 -9.91 -16.60
N ALA A 10 -10.13 -8.62 -16.81
CA ALA A 10 -10.61 -7.85 -17.95
C ALA A 10 -10.03 -8.32 -19.31
N ARG A 11 -9.00 -9.19 -19.30
CA ARG A 11 -8.50 -9.86 -20.51
C ARG A 11 -9.44 -10.98 -20.98
N LYS A 12 -10.33 -11.48 -20.11
CA LYS A 12 -11.25 -12.57 -20.40
C LYS A 12 -12.65 -12.04 -20.75
N ALA A 13 -13.14 -12.37 -21.94
CA ALA A 13 -14.48 -11.95 -22.40
C ALA A 13 -15.60 -12.34 -21.40
N GLY A 14 -15.51 -13.52 -20.78
CA GLY A 14 -16.47 -13.96 -19.78
C GLY A 14 -16.52 -13.09 -18.51
N ALA A 15 -15.44 -12.40 -18.15
CA ALA A 15 -15.41 -11.50 -17.00
C ALA A 15 -16.24 -10.23 -17.26
N HIS A 16 -16.25 -9.72 -18.51
CA HIS A 16 -17.05 -8.56 -18.91
C HIS A 16 -18.54 -8.88 -18.81
N GLY A 17 -18.96 -10.01 -19.39
CA GLY A 17 -20.37 -10.44 -19.33
C GLY A 17 -20.84 -10.70 -17.91
N LEU A 18 -20.01 -11.34 -17.07
CA LEU A 18 -20.32 -11.56 -15.67
C LEU A 18 -20.44 -10.24 -14.90
N LEU A 19 -19.48 -9.33 -15.04
CA LEU A 19 -19.47 -8.07 -14.31
C LEU A 19 -20.65 -7.18 -14.71
N SER A 20 -20.97 -7.10 -16.00
CA SER A 20 -22.16 -6.38 -16.49
C SER A 20 -23.45 -6.97 -15.92
N ALA A 21 -23.59 -8.31 -15.88
CA ALA A 21 -24.74 -8.96 -15.26
C ALA A 21 -24.83 -8.70 -13.75
N LEU A 22 -23.69 -8.67 -13.06
CA LEU A 22 -23.62 -8.35 -11.63
C LEU A 22 -23.95 -6.89 -11.34
N ALA A 23 -23.46 -5.94 -12.16
CA ALA A 23 -23.75 -4.51 -12.03
C ALA A 23 -25.24 -4.20 -12.25
N GLY A 24 -25.95 -5.02 -13.03
CA GLY A 24 -27.40 -4.91 -13.22
C GLY A 24 -28.27 -5.48 -12.09
N LEU A 25 -27.68 -6.04 -11.03
CA LEU A 25 -28.44 -6.55 -9.87
C LEU A 25 -28.91 -5.41 -8.96
N GLN A 26 -29.91 -5.72 -8.12
CA GLN A 26 -30.37 -4.77 -7.11
C GLN A 26 -29.32 -4.57 -6.01
N SER A 27 -29.30 -3.38 -5.41
CA SER A 27 -28.44 -3.07 -4.27
C SER A 27 -28.59 -4.07 -3.13
N GLY A 28 -27.47 -4.48 -2.53
CA GLY A 28 -27.41 -5.46 -1.44
C GLY A 28 -27.63 -6.92 -1.84
N SER A 29 -27.81 -7.22 -3.14
CA SER A 29 -28.09 -8.59 -3.63
C SER A 29 -26.92 -9.57 -3.46
N VAL A 30 -25.71 -9.06 -3.21
CA VAL A 30 -24.51 -9.88 -2.98
C VAL A 30 -23.97 -9.59 -1.56
N PRO A 31 -24.60 -10.16 -0.51
CA PRO A 31 -24.31 -9.77 0.88
C PRO A 31 -23.12 -10.50 1.52
N ASN A 32 -22.52 -11.47 0.83
CA ASN A 32 -21.53 -12.39 1.41
C ASN A 32 -20.16 -12.35 0.73
N LEU A 33 -19.95 -11.50 -0.26
CA LEU A 33 -18.67 -11.41 -0.95
C LEU A 33 -17.65 -10.78 -0.01
N ARG A 34 -16.66 -11.54 0.47
CA ARG A 34 -15.61 -11.05 1.39
C ARG A 34 -14.30 -10.76 0.68
N VAL A 35 -14.03 -11.46 -0.42
CA VAL A 35 -12.75 -11.37 -1.14
C VAL A 35 -13.01 -11.03 -2.60
N LEU A 36 -12.51 -9.90 -3.05
CA LEU A 36 -12.59 -9.48 -4.45
C LEU A 36 -11.18 -9.30 -5.02
N ARG A 37 -10.90 -10.00 -6.13
CA ARG A 37 -9.66 -9.86 -6.88
C ARG A 37 -9.98 -9.45 -8.32
N VAL A 38 -9.43 -8.33 -8.79
CA VAL A 38 -9.72 -7.81 -10.12
C VAL A 38 -8.42 -7.44 -10.81
N ASN A 39 -8.27 -7.88 -12.05
CA ASN A 39 -7.29 -7.33 -12.97
C ASN A 39 -8.03 -6.52 -14.04
N CYS A 40 -7.92 -5.20 -13.98
CA CYS A 40 -8.55 -4.25 -14.89
C CYS A 40 -7.82 -4.13 -16.24
N ALA A 41 -6.60 -4.69 -16.34
CA ALA A 41 -5.80 -4.75 -17.57
C ALA A 41 -5.66 -3.40 -18.32
N ALA A 42 -5.46 -2.30 -17.56
CA ALA A 42 -5.11 -0.97 -18.07
C ALA A 42 -6.13 -0.34 -19.05
N GLU A 43 -7.42 -0.48 -18.68
CA GLU A 43 -8.62 0.21 -19.17
C GLU A 43 -9.29 -0.31 -20.46
N LYS A 44 -10.51 -0.84 -20.25
CA LYS A 44 -11.62 -0.84 -21.20
C LYS A 44 -12.75 -0.15 -20.46
N ASP A 45 -13.06 1.12 -20.77
CA ASP A 45 -13.88 2.03 -19.94
C ASP A 45 -15.11 1.36 -19.30
N HIS A 46 -15.89 0.62 -20.09
CA HIS A 46 -17.11 -0.06 -19.61
C HIS A 46 -16.86 -1.12 -18.52
N PHE A 47 -15.68 -1.75 -18.48
CA PHE A 47 -15.37 -2.72 -17.42
C PHE A 47 -15.17 -2.03 -16.08
N VAL A 48 -14.52 -0.86 -16.08
CA VAL A 48 -14.25 -0.09 -14.86
C VAL A 48 -15.54 0.53 -14.34
N ASP A 49 -16.37 1.08 -15.22
CA ASP A 49 -17.68 1.62 -14.86
C ASP A 49 -18.55 0.55 -14.17
N ASN A 50 -18.67 -0.63 -14.80
CA ASN A 50 -19.42 -1.73 -14.19
C ASN A 50 -18.78 -2.25 -12.89
N LEU A 51 -17.45 -2.13 -12.72
CA LEU A 51 -16.77 -2.49 -11.48
C LEU A 51 -17.16 -1.53 -10.35
N VAL A 52 -17.14 -0.22 -10.63
CA VAL A 52 -17.56 0.80 -9.68
C VAL A 52 -19.03 0.60 -9.32
N ASP A 53 -19.91 0.43 -10.30
CA ASP A 53 -21.33 0.20 -10.04
C ASP A 53 -21.54 -1.05 -9.20
N PHE A 54 -20.85 -2.14 -9.53
CA PHE A 54 -20.95 -3.36 -8.76
C PHE A 54 -20.49 -3.16 -7.31
N CYS A 55 -19.30 -2.57 -7.10
CA CYS A 55 -18.74 -2.40 -5.76
C CYS A 55 -19.48 -1.36 -4.92
N CYS A 56 -19.84 -0.22 -5.51
CA CYS A 56 -20.40 0.92 -4.78
C CYS A 56 -21.92 0.86 -4.66
N ASN A 57 -22.63 0.28 -5.64
CA ASN A 57 -24.09 0.33 -5.71
C ASN A 57 -24.75 -1.04 -5.48
N VAL A 58 -24.11 -2.14 -5.91
CA VAL A 58 -24.71 -3.49 -5.82
C VAL A 58 -24.26 -4.27 -4.59
N LEU A 59 -22.97 -4.27 -4.27
CA LEU A 59 -22.46 -4.94 -3.08
C LEU A 59 -23.08 -4.30 -1.83
N LYS A 60 -23.33 -5.13 -0.82
CA LYS A 60 -23.66 -4.60 0.50
C LYS A 60 -22.46 -3.77 0.99
N PRO A 61 -22.65 -2.54 1.49
CA PRO A 61 -21.57 -1.74 2.06
C PRO A 61 -20.82 -2.49 3.16
N ASP A 62 -19.51 -2.23 3.28
CA ASP A 62 -18.65 -2.84 4.31
C ASP A 62 -18.73 -4.37 4.39
N VAL A 63 -18.86 -5.03 3.23
CA VAL A 63 -18.82 -6.49 3.13
C VAL A 63 -17.43 -7.02 2.80
N LEU A 64 -16.63 -6.28 2.03
CA LEU A 64 -15.31 -6.72 1.58
C LEU A 64 -14.29 -6.64 2.72
N GLU A 65 -13.62 -7.76 2.98
CA GLU A 65 -12.52 -7.86 3.95
C GLU A 65 -11.17 -7.85 3.23
N SER A 66 -11.12 -8.34 1.99
CA SER A 66 -9.92 -8.34 1.15
C SER A 66 -10.22 -7.85 -0.25
N LEU A 67 -9.47 -6.84 -0.68
CA LEU A 67 -9.53 -6.26 -2.01
C LEU A 67 -8.14 -6.31 -2.65
N HIS A 68 -8.08 -6.92 -3.84
CA HIS A 68 -6.92 -6.84 -4.71
C HIS A 68 -7.37 -6.29 -6.07
N ILE A 69 -6.92 -5.10 -6.46
CA ILE A 69 -7.18 -4.52 -7.77
C ILE A 69 -5.85 -4.24 -8.46
N SER A 70 -5.67 -4.71 -9.69
CA SER A 70 -4.51 -4.35 -10.50
C SER A 70 -4.93 -3.73 -11.84
N GLY A 71 -4.13 -2.80 -12.37
CA GLY A 71 -4.33 -2.20 -13.69
C GLY A 71 -5.48 -1.21 -13.79
N ILE A 72 -5.91 -0.60 -12.69
CA ILE A 72 -6.83 0.55 -12.67
C ILE A 72 -6.02 1.83 -12.95
N ARG A 73 -6.51 2.80 -13.75
CA ARG A 73 -5.75 4.02 -14.07
C ARG A 73 -6.28 5.33 -13.45
N SER A 74 -7.32 5.22 -12.64
CA SER A 74 -7.92 6.35 -11.93
C SER A 74 -7.83 6.11 -10.43
N PHE A 75 -7.14 7.02 -9.73
CA PHE A 75 -7.06 6.95 -8.28
C PHE A 75 -8.41 7.22 -7.63
N ASP A 76 -9.18 8.17 -8.14
CA ASP A 76 -10.54 8.46 -7.65
C ASP A 76 -11.44 7.23 -7.71
N THR A 77 -11.33 6.45 -8.79
CA THR A 77 -12.07 5.19 -8.96
C THR A 77 -11.65 4.16 -7.89
N LEU A 78 -10.35 4.01 -7.64
CA LEU A 78 -9.85 3.15 -6.58
C LEU A 78 -10.38 3.61 -5.20
N CYS A 79 -10.30 4.91 -4.92
CA CYS A 79 -10.74 5.52 -3.68
C CYS A 79 -12.25 5.38 -3.46
N ALA A 80 -13.07 5.50 -4.50
CA ALA A 80 -14.50 5.24 -4.43
C ALA A 80 -14.80 3.79 -4.00
N ILE A 81 -14.12 2.81 -4.61
CA ILE A 81 -14.27 1.39 -4.27
C ILE A 81 -13.80 1.11 -2.84
N LEU A 82 -12.66 1.68 -2.43
CA LEU A 82 -12.14 1.55 -1.07
C LEU A 82 -13.11 2.19 -0.07
N GLY A 83 -13.69 3.35 -0.39
CA GLY A 83 -14.60 4.09 0.47
C GLY A 83 -15.86 3.30 0.79
N ALA A 84 -16.45 2.65 -0.21
CA ALA A 84 -17.65 1.82 -0.08
C ALA A 84 -17.52 0.64 0.91
N HIS A 85 -16.29 0.23 1.23
CA HIS A 85 -16.00 -0.92 2.10
C HIS A 85 -14.96 -0.63 3.20
N SER A 86 -14.66 0.65 3.42
CA SER A 86 -13.56 1.09 4.26
C SER A 86 -13.60 0.55 5.70
N ALA A 87 -14.79 0.38 6.28
CA ALA A 87 -14.93 -0.09 7.66
C ALA A 87 -14.70 -1.60 7.83
N SER A 88 -14.75 -2.38 6.75
CA SER A 88 -14.56 -3.84 6.78
C SER A 88 -13.22 -4.30 6.23
N LEU A 89 -12.55 -3.48 5.41
CA LEU A 89 -11.30 -3.85 4.75
C LEU A 89 -10.19 -4.12 5.75
N ARG A 90 -9.57 -5.30 5.60
CA ARG A 90 -8.40 -5.76 6.37
C ARG A 90 -7.17 -5.87 5.49
N THR A 91 -7.35 -6.29 4.24
CA THR A 91 -6.25 -6.49 3.31
C THR A 91 -6.53 -5.76 2.01
N VAL A 92 -5.67 -4.80 1.67
CA VAL A 92 -5.75 -4.05 0.43
C VAL A 92 -4.44 -4.22 -0.33
N ARG A 93 -4.55 -4.66 -1.58
CA ARG A 93 -3.49 -4.58 -2.59
C ARG A 93 -4.04 -3.83 -3.79
N ALA A 94 -3.42 -2.72 -4.15
CA ALA A 94 -3.78 -1.99 -5.35
C ALA A 94 -2.53 -1.73 -6.16
N ASP A 95 -2.49 -2.26 -7.38
CA ASP A 95 -1.48 -1.94 -8.38
C ASP A 95 -2.18 -1.04 -9.41
N TYR A 96 -1.99 0.27 -9.36
CA TYR A 96 -2.69 1.20 -10.24
C TYR A 96 -1.72 2.08 -11.03
N PHE A 97 -2.22 2.75 -12.04
CA PHE A 97 -1.46 3.63 -12.90
C PHE A 97 -2.02 5.04 -12.72
N VAL A 98 -1.19 6.07 -12.60
CA VAL A 98 -1.72 7.42 -12.72
C VAL A 98 -1.97 7.73 -14.19
N ALA A 99 -3.17 8.18 -14.53
CA ALA A 99 -3.47 8.69 -15.87
C ALA A 99 -2.81 10.07 -16.10
N GLY A 100 -1.47 10.16 -16.08
CA GLY A 100 -0.64 11.32 -16.51
C GLY A 100 -0.92 12.71 -15.91
N HIS A 101 -1.97 12.86 -15.10
CA HIS A 101 -2.51 14.15 -14.65
C HIS A 101 -2.66 14.24 -13.11
N GLU A 102 -2.66 13.11 -12.40
CA GLU A 102 -2.75 13.05 -10.94
C GLU A 102 -1.33 13.06 -10.35
N ALA A 103 -0.66 14.21 -10.33
CA ALA A 103 0.69 14.28 -9.76
C ALA A 103 0.70 14.20 -8.21
N ARG A 104 -0.43 14.53 -7.56
CA ARG A 104 -0.56 14.66 -6.09
C ARG A 104 -1.93 14.22 -5.60
N PHE A 105 -1.98 13.61 -4.42
CA PHE A 105 -3.24 13.26 -3.76
C PHE A 105 -3.82 14.40 -2.94
N GLU A 106 -5.12 14.64 -3.09
CA GLU A 106 -5.85 15.58 -2.25
C GLU A 106 -6.10 15.02 -0.84
N GLU A 107 -6.10 15.92 0.15
CA GLU A 107 -6.30 15.60 1.56
C GLU A 107 -7.77 15.17 1.83
N GLY A 108 -8.10 13.93 1.50
CA GLY A 108 -9.48 13.45 1.48
C GLY A 108 -9.70 12.29 0.52
N ALA A 109 -8.79 12.11 -0.43
CA ALA A 109 -8.93 11.11 -1.47
C ALA A 109 -8.86 9.67 -0.93
N LEU A 110 -7.85 9.34 -0.09
CA LEU A 110 -7.75 7.99 0.48
C LEU A 110 -8.65 7.82 1.72
N PRO A 111 -9.61 6.87 1.72
CA PRO A 111 -10.50 6.63 2.85
C PRO A 111 -9.77 5.97 4.03
N LEU A 112 -10.27 6.21 5.24
CA LEU A 112 -9.73 5.62 6.46
C LEU A 112 -10.17 4.17 6.59
N MET A 113 -9.22 3.26 6.80
CA MET A 113 -9.47 1.81 6.91
C MET A 113 -9.09 1.33 8.32
N PRO A 114 -9.98 1.45 9.31
CA PRO A 114 -9.64 1.22 10.72
C PRO A 114 -9.19 -0.22 11.04
N ARG A 115 -9.63 -1.21 10.25
CA ARG A 115 -9.37 -2.64 10.48
C ARG A 115 -8.22 -3.21 9.65
N LEU A 116 -7.44 -2.35 9.01
CA LEU A 116 -6.36 -2.76 8.12
C LEU A 116 -5.33 -3.61 8.86
N THR A 117 -4.92 -4.72 8.27
CA THR A 117 -3.81 -5.58 8.72
C THR A 117 -2.72 -5.74 7.67
N SER A 118 -3.00 -5.38 6.41
CA SER A 118 -2.05 -5.41 5.31
C SER A 118 -2.44 -4.37 4.26
N LEU A 119 -1.48 -3.51 3.89
CA LEU A 119 -1.63 -2.53 2.82
C LEU A 119 -0.47 -2.65 1.84
N ALA A 120 -0.80 -2.77 0.56
CA ALA A 120 0.11 -2.62 -0.55
C ALA A 120 -0.52 -1.65 -1.57
N LEU A 121 0.08 -0.49 -1.77
CA LEU A 121 -0.29 0.43 -2.85
C LEU A 121 0.93 0.60 -3.74
N ASP A 122 0.85 0.01 -4.92
CA ASP A 122 1.85 0.07 -5.96
C ASP A 122 1.31 0.95 -7.10
N VAL A 123 2.12 1.88 -7.59
CA VAL A 123 1.71 2.89 -8.56
C VAL A 123 2.71 2.93 -9.70
N ALA A 124 2.25 2.66 -10.90
CA ALA A 124 3.02 2.99 -12.09
C ALA A 124 2.91 4.51 -12.32
N ASP A 125 4.07 5.15 -12.38
CA ASP A 125 4.31 6.60 -12.29
C ASP A 125 4.31 7.17 -10.87
N VAL A 126 5.17 8.16 -10.68
CA VAL A 126 5.42 8.79 -9.39
C VAL A 126 4.20 9.62 -8.97
N THR A 127 3.58 9.28 -7.84
CA THR A 127 2.52 10.10 -7.24
C THR A 127 2.87 10.51 -5.83
N GLU A 128 2.57 11.77 -5.50
CA GLU A 128 2.92 12.37 -4.21
C GLU A 128 1.78 12.19 -3.17
N ILE A 129 2.02 11.41 -2.10
CA ILE A 129 1.20 11.45 -0.87
C ILE A 129 1.80 12.47 0.08
N SER A 130 1.00 13.43 0.55
CA SER A 130 1.46 14.30 1.64
C SER A 130 1.67 13.49 2.93
N SER A 131 2.73 13.78 3.66
CA SER A 131 3.00 13.17 4.96
C SER A 131 1.84 13.33 5.95
N ALA A 132 1.12 14.46 5.91
CA ALA A 132 -0.11 14.67 6.68
C ALA A 132 -1.20 13.64 6.37
N LEU A 133 -1.43 13.35 5.09
CA LEU A 133 -2.37 12.30 4.66
C LEU A 133 -1.91 10.92 5.13
N ALA A 134 -0.62 10.59 4.96
CA ALA A 134 -0.06 9.32 5.43
C ALA A 134 -0.23 9.15 6.96
N LEU A 135 0.09 10.19 7.73
CA LEU A 135 -0.07 10.22 9.19
C LEU A 135 -1.53 10.03 9.59
N ARG A 136 -2.46 10.69 8.91
CA ARG A 136 -3.90 10.57 9.16
C ARG A 136 -4.39 9.15 8.94
N VAL A 137 -4.00 8.52 7.83
CA VAL A 137 -4.40 7.14 7.48
C VAL A 137 -3.81 6.14 8.46
N LEU A 138 -2.50 6.22 8.75
CA LEU A 138 -1.84 5.33 9.71
C LEU A 138 -2.41 5.50 11.12
N SER A 139 -2.72 6.73 11.53
CA SER A 139 -3.25 7.01 12.87
C SER A 139 -4.67 6.50 13.08
N ALA A 140 -5.45 6.35 12.00
CA ALA A 140 -6.83 5.88 12.03
C ALA A 140 -6.98 4.35 12.18
N ILE A 141 -5.88 3.59 12.07
CA ILE A 141 -5.90 2.14 12.27
C ILE A 141 -6.10 1.84 13.77
N GLU A 142 -7.16 1.07 14.08
CA GLU A 142 -7.61 0.77 15.44
C GLU A 142 -6.66 -0.20 16.16
N GLU A 143 -6.16 -1.19 15.44
CA GLU A 143 -5.32 -2.28 15.96
C GLU A 143 -3.96 -2.32 15.22
N PRO A 144 -3.12 -1.27 15.36
CA PRO A 144 -1.87 -1.14 14.61
C PRO A 144 -0.90 -2.31 14.85
N GLU A 145 -0.94 -2.93 16.03
CA GLU A 145 -0.14 -4.11 16.37
C GLU A 145 -0.50 -5.37 15.56
N LYS A 146 -1.68 -5.40 14.90
CA LYS A 146 -2.08 -6.51 14.03
C LYS A 146 -1.65 -6.33 12.58
N VAL A 147 -1.15 -5.14 12.23
CA VAL A 147 -0.67 -4.86 10.88
C VAL A 147 0.65 -5.57 10.66
N GLN A 148 0.72 -6.41 9.63
CA GLN A 148 1.91 -7.19 9.32
C GLN A 148 2.72 -6.62 8.16
N ARG A 149 2.05 -5.91 7.23
CA ARG A 149 2.69 -5.39 6.02
C ARG A 149 2.18 -3.99 5.68
N LEU A 150 3.12 -3.08 5.45
CA LEU A 150 2.88 -1.75 4.86
C LEU A 150 3.84 -1.58 3.69
N TYR A 151 3.29 -1.48 2.48
CA TYR A 151 4.07 -1.48 1.25
C TYR A 151 3.60 -0.33 0.34
N LEU A 152 4.45 0.69 0.21
CA LEU A 152 4.21 1.92 -0.54
C LEU A 152 5.47 2.29 -1.39
N PRO A 153 5.97 1.40 -2.27
CA PRO A 153 7.23 1.59 -3.00
C PRO A 153 7.18 2.67 -4.08
N HIS A 154 6.04 2.94 -4.69
CA HIS A 154 5.98 3.88 -5.83
C HIS A 154 5.16 5.13 -5.50
N VAL A 155 4.88 5.31 -4.21
CA VAL A 155 4.20 6.47 -3.68
C VAL A 155 5.24 7.36 -3.02
N GLU A 156 5.45 8.56 -3.57
CA GLU A 156 6.39 9.52 -2.99
C GLU A 156 5.75 10.26 -1.83
N ILE A 157 6.17 9.93 -0.62
CA ILE A 157 5.74 10.68 0.56
C ILE A 157 6.48 12.02 0.59
N SER A 158 5.73 13.13 0.53
CA SER A 158 6.30 14.47 0.65
C SER A 158 6.15 15.02 2.07
N GLY A 159 7.25 15.57 2.59
CA GLY A 159 7.29 16.18 3.92
C GLY A 159 8.65 16.82 4.17
N ASP A 160 8.71 17.69 5.17
CA ASP A 160 9.98 18.13 5.73
C ASP A 160 10.52 17.06 6.72
N SER A 161 11.72 17.31 7.27
CA SER A 161 12.35 16.43 8.26
C SER A 161 11.48 16.18 9.50
N ASN A 162 10.65 17.14 9.90
CA ASN A 162 9.78 17.00 11.07
C ASN A 162 8.64 16.02 10.77
N HIS A 163 7.99 16.13 9.62
CA HIS A 163 6.90 15.23 9.24
C HIS A 163 7.38 13.80 8.97
N VAL A 164 8.54 13.63 8.34
CA VAL A 164 9.14 12.29 8.16
C VAL A 164 9.42 11.64 9.51
N SER A 165 9.99 12.39 10.45
CA SER A 165 10.19 11.91 11.83
C SER A 165 8.89 11.52 12.52
N GLN A 166 7.79 12.26 12.29
CA GLN A 166 6.47 11.91 12.81
C GLN A 166 5.93 10.62 12.18
N VAL A 167 6.10 10.42 10.87
CA VAL A 167 5.68 9.18 10.17
C VAL A 167 6.40 8.00 10.82
N VAL A 168 7.71 8.11 10.99
CA VAL A 168 8.53 7.10 11.68
C VAL A 168 8.05 6.84 13.11
N GLN A 169 7.77 7.88 13.90
CA GLN A 169 7.25 7.73 15.26
C GLN A 169 5.89 7.04 15.30
N VAL A 170 5.00 7.32 14.35
CA VAL A 170 3.69 6.64 14.26
C VAL A 170 3.88 5.15 13.96
N LEU A 171 4.85 4.79 13.12
CA LEU A 171 5.16 3.39 12.79
C LEU A 171 5.60 2.58 14.02
N ASN A 172 6.08 3.20 15.11
CA ASN A 172 6.41 2.51 16.36
C ASN A 172 5.22 1.79 17.01
N ARG A 173 4.00 2.25 16.71
CA ARG A 173 2.76 1.60 17.19
C ARG A 173 2.53 0.24 16.53
N PHE A 174 3.12 0.01 15.36
CA PHE A 174 2.86 -1.14 14.50
C PHE A 174 3.82 -2.29 14.81
N THR A 175 3.81 -2.74 16.06
CA THR A 175 4.78 -3.72 16.59
C THR A 175 4.67 -5.12 15.96
N GLY A 176 3.60 -5.41 15.23
CA GLY A 176 3.40 -6.64 14.45
C GLY A 176 3.92 -6.58 13.02
N LEU A 177 4.50 -5.45 12.58
CA LEU A 177 5.06 -5.34 11.23
C LEU A 177 6.15 -6.37 11.04
N LYS A 178 6.11 -7.00 9.88
CA LYS A 178 7.14 -7.91 9.37
C LYS A 178 7.85 -7.32 8.16
N GLN A 179 7.18 -6.41 7.47
CA GLN A 179 7.65 -5.76 6.25
C GLN A 179 7.09 -4.34 6.18
N LEU A 180 8.01 -3.40 5.98
CA LEU A 180 7.75 -1.98 5.74
C LEU A 180 8.52 -1.57 4.49
N VAL A 181 7.83 -0.96 3.53
CA VAL A 181 8.43 -0.32 2.37
C VAL A 181 7.78 1.05 2.22
N LEU A 182 8.59 2.10 2.32
CA LEU A 182 8.18 3.49 2.13
C LEU A 182 9.12 4.17 1.14
N ARG A 183 8.54 4.94 0.21
CA ARG A 183 9.27 5.85 -0.65
C ARG A 183 9.00 7.29 -0.27
N PHE A 184 10.03 8.13 -0.28
CA PHE A 184 9.96 9.57 -0.04
C PHE A 184 10.42 10.32 -1.28
N ALA A 185 9.78 11.47 -1.57
CA ALA A 185 10.22 12.35 -2.66
C ALA A 185 11.66 12.83 -2.43
N PHE A 186 11.94 13.21 -1.18
CA PHE A 186 13.26 13.53 -0.67
C PHE A 186 13.35 13.00 0.75
N MET A 187 14.46 12.39 1.13
CA MET A 187 14.66 11.87 2.48
C MET A 187 15.58 12.80 3.29
N PRO A 188 15.01 13.80 4.03
CA PRO A 188 15.78 14.80 4.77
C PRO A 188 16.26 14.30 6.15
N VAL A 189 16.63 13.01 6.30
CA VAL A 189 17.08 12.44 7.57
C VAL A 189 18.59 12.23 7.59
N SER A 190 19.22 12.67 8.68
CA SER A 190 20.63 12.43 8.97
C SER A 190 20.87 10.98 9.36
N ILE A 191 22.12 10.51 9.21
CA ILE A 191 22.54 9.16 9.64
C ILE A 191 22.20 8.89 11.12
N LYS A 192 22.33 9.90 11.99
CA LYS A 192 21.99 9.76 13.41
C LYS A 192 20.51 9.46 13.62
N GLU A 193 19.64 10.09 12.83
CA GLU A 193 18.19 9.83 12.86
C GLU A 193 17.87 8.44 12.30
N LEU A 194 18.59 8.00 11.26
CA LEU A 194 18.45 6.65 10.72
C LEU A 194 18.85 5.55 11.70
N VAL A 195 19.99 5.74 12.38
CA VAL A 195 20.45 4.81 13.43
C VAL A 195 19.44 4.77 14.56
N ARG A 196 18.95 5.93 15.04
CA ARG A 196 17.89 6.01 16.04
C ARG A 196 16.61 5.30 15.56
N MET A 197 16.21 5.52 14.32
CA MET A 197 15.03 4.87 13.75
C MET A 197 15.15 3.35 13.80
N ARG A 198 16.31 2.79 13.46
CA ARG A 198 16.55 1.34 13.57
C ARG A 198 16.57 0.85 15.01
N GLU A 199 17.33 1.51 15.88
CA GLU A 199 17.64 1.01 17.23
C GLU A 199 16.51 1.23 18.23
N VAL A 200 15.70 2.27 18.02
CA VAL A 200 14.66 2.70 18.96
C VAL A 200 13.28 2.50 18.35
N ASP A 201 13.04 3.08 17.19
CA ASP A 201 11.70 3.24 16.63
C ASP A 201 11.20 1.91 15.99
N LEU A 202 12.00 1.32 15.11
CA LEU A 202 11.71 0.10 14.36
C LEU A 202 12.48 -1.12 14.89
N ARG A 203 12.76 -1.20 16.19
CA ARG A 203 13.57 -2.28 16.79
C ARG A 203 13.08 -3.72 16.52
N HIS A 204 11.82 -3.88 16.12
CA HIS A 204 11.19 -5.15 15.78
C HIS A 204 11.42 -5.56 14.30
N LEU A 205 11.92 -4.64 13.48
CA LEU A 205 12.36 -4.83 12.09
C LEU A 205 13.88 -4.59 12.02
N PRO A 206 14.71 -5.56 12.47
CA PRO A 206 16.14 -5.34 12.66
C PRO A 206 16.92 -5.18 11.36
N ALA A 207 16.36 -5.64 10.23
CA ALA A 207 16.96 -5.50 8.91
C ALA A 207 16.41 -4.26 8.22
N VAL A 208 17.20 -3.18 8.19
CA VAL A 208 16.80 -1.91 7.57
C VAL A 208 17.72 -1.63 6.39
N CYS A 209 17.13 -1.36 5.22
CA CYS A 209 17.79 -0.92 4.02
C CYS A 209 17.29 0.47 3.65
N ILE A 210 18.22 1.36 3.33
CA ILE A 210 17.96 2.77 3.10
C ILE A 210 18.61 3.19 1.79
N SER A 211 17.88 3.94 0.99
CA SER A 211 18.38 4.60 -0.22
C SER A 211 17.91 6.06 -0.24
N ASP A 212 18.44 6.90 -1.12
CA ASP A 212 18.15 8.34 -1.22
C ASP A 212 16.64 8.68 -1.21
N HIS A 213 15.80 7.73 -1.61
CA HIS A 213 14.35 7.86 -1.68
C HIS A 213 13.56 6.76 -0.96
N PHE A 214 14.20 5.81 -0.26
CA PHE A 214 13.50 4.62 0.27
C PHE A 214 13.92 4.23 1.68
N ILE A 215 12.94 3.75 2.44
CA ILE A 215 13.14 3.00 3.67
C ILE A 215 12.47 1.64 3.49
N VAL A 216 13.27 0.58 3.56
CA VAL A 216 12.80 -0.81 3.60
C VAL A 216 13.20 -1.40 4.94
N ALA A 217 12.25 -1.92 5.70
CA ALA A 217 12.54 -2.59 6.96
C ALA A 217 11.82 -3.94 7.03
N MET A 218 12.54 -4.98 7.48
CA MET A 218 12.07 -6.36 7.49
C MET A 218 12.46 -7.07 8.79
N GLU A 219 11.70 -8.11 9.14
CA GLU A 219 12.02 -8.99 10.28
C GLU A 219 13.37 -9.72 10.09
N ARG A 220 13.77 -9.97 8.83
CA ARG A 220 14.97 -10.74 8.48
C ARG A 220 15.79 -10.04 7.41
N TRP A 221 17.11 -10.22 7.47
CA TRP A 221 18.05 -9.69 6.49
C TRP A 221 17.83 -10.31 5.11
N ALA A 222 17.75 -9.48 4.07
CA ALA A 222 17.74 -9.94 2.69
C ALA A 222 19.16 -10.28 2.23
N PRO A 223 19.42 -11.50 1.72
CA PRO A 223 20.78 -11.93 1.32
C PRO A 223 21.46 -11.05 0.27
N TRP A 224 20.70 -10.26 -0.49
CA TRP A 224 21.20 -9.38 -1.54
C TRP A 224 21.45 -7.94 -1.08
N TRP A 225 21.27 -7.63 0.20
CA TRP A 225 21.64 -6.32 0.77
C TRP A 225 23.12 -6.32 1.25
N PRO A 226 24.02 -5.52 0.66
CA PRO A 226 25.32 -5.15 1.24
C PRO A 226 25.20 -4.66 2.67
N ALA A 227 26.16 -5.03 3.50
CA ALA A 227 26.29 -4.42 4.82
C ALA A 227 26.72 -2.95 4.69
N ILE A 228 26.31 -2.08 5.62
CA ILE A 228 26.76 -0.68 5.66
C ILE A 228 28.28 -0.55 5.71
N SER A 229 28.98 -1.52 6.32
CA SER A 229 30.46 -1.58 6.36
C SER A 229 31.10 -1.67 4.97
N GLU A 230 30.38 -2.19 3.96
CA GLU A 230 30.86 -2.29 2.58
C GLU A 230 30.79 -0.94 1.84
N VAL A 231 29.95 -0.02 2.32
CA VAL A 231 29.75 1.32 1.73
C VAL A 231 30.43 2.40 2.58
N TRP A 232 30.61 2.13 3.86
CA TRP A 232 31.19 3.04 4.84
C TRP A 232 32.26 2.32 5.67
N GLU A 233 33.47 2.23 5.13
CA GLU A 233 34.62 1.48 5.67
C GLU A 233 35.06 1.87 7.10
N LYS A 234 34.54 2.97 7.66
CA LYS A 234 34.93 3.45 9.00
C LYS A 234 34.05 2.92 10.13
N GLU A 235 32.91 2.30 9.83
CA GLU A 235 31.88 2.01 10.83
C GLU A 235 31.61 0.49 10.98
N ASP A 236 32.51 -0.19 11.68
CA ASP A 236 32.49 -1.65 11.89
C ASP A 236 31.42 -2.14 12.88
N SER A 237 30.74 -1.23 13.59
CA SER A 237 29.85 -1.58 14.70
C SER A 237 28.37 -1.75 14.30
N ILE A 238 27.99 -1.31 13.09
CA ILE A 238 26.59 -1.29 12.66
C ILE A 238 26.31 -2.53 11.81
N THR A 239 25.63 -3.53 12.39
CA THR A 239 25.17 -4.74 11.69
C THR A 239 23.68 -4.64 11.36
N GLY A 240 23.23 -5.13 10.20
CA GLY A 240 21.80 -5.11 9.86
C GLY A 240 21.25 -3.74 9.40
N LEU A 241 22.13 -2.84 8.98
CA LEU A 241 21.78 -1.64 8.22
C LEU A 241 22.45 -1.73 6.84
N SER A 242 21.72 -1.46 5.77
CA SER A 242 22.22 -1.37 4.39
C SER A 242 21.94 0.02 3.84
N VAL A 243 22.89 0.57 3.06
CA VAL A 243 22.76 1.88 2.41
C VAL A 243 23.13 1.74 0.93
N PHE A 244 22.26 2.20 0.03
CA PHE A 244 22.51 2.15 -1.42
C PHE A 244 22.20 3.47 -2.11
N GLN A 245 22.98 3.80 -3.15
CA GLN A 245 22.61 4.82 -4.13
C GLN A 245 21.69 4.27 -5.24
N GLU A 246 21.64 2.95 -5.45
CA GLU A 246 20.88 2.34 -6.55
C GLU A 246 19.49 1.82 -6.14
N GLN A 247 18.59 1.76 -7.11
CA GLN A 247 17.19 1.38 -6.96
C GLN A 247 17.05 -0.10 -6.57
N ILE A 248 16.28 -0.39 -5.51
CA ILE A 248 15.99 -1.76 -5.08
C ILE A 248 14.97 -2.38 -6.04
N ASP A 249 15.23 -3.60 -6.53
CA ASP A 249 14.22 -4.39 -7.25
C ASP A 249 13.21 -4.96 -6.24
N PHE A 250 12.02 -4.34 -6.21
CA PHE A 250 10.97 -4.71 -5.27
C PHE A 250 10.15 -5.94 -5.70
N GLU A 251 10.27 -6.41 -6.95
CA GLU A 251 9.56 -7.63 -7.41
C GLU A 251 10.01 -8.86 -6.62
N VAL A 252 11.25 -8.83 -6.10
CA VAL A 252 11.84 -9.89 -5.26
C VAL A 252 11.26 -9.90 -3.83
N LEU A 253 10.77 -8.76 -3.34
CA LEU A 253 10.23 -8.59 -1.98
C LEU A 253 8.79 -9.09 -1.84
N ASP A 254 8.08 -9.26 -2.95
CA ASP A 254 6.70 -9.76 -3.02
C ASP A 254 6.61 -11.30 -3.01
N GLY A 255 7.75 -11.99 -3.15
CA GLY A 255 7.85 -13.43 -3.39
C GLY A 255 8.26 -14.32 -2.21
N THR A 256 8.44 -13.78 -1.00
CA THR A 256 8.87 -14.52 0.21
C THR A 256 7.83 -14.53 1.33
#